data_AF-A0A0V8D729-F1
#
_entry.id   AF-A0A0V8D729-F1
#
_cell.length_a   1.000
_cell.length_b   1.000
_cell.length_c   1.000
_cell.angle_alpha   90.00
_cell.angle_beta   90.00
_cell.angle_gamma   90.00
#
_symmetry.space_group_name_H-M   'P 1'
#
loop_
_entity.id
_entity.type
_entity.pdbx_description
1 polymer ?
#
loop_
_entity_poly.entity_id
_entity_poly.type
_entity_poly.pdbx_seq_one_letter_code
_entity_poly.pdbx_strand_id
1 'polypeptide(L)'
;MTGGIAVVLGTTGRNFAAGMSGGIAYVYDVAGNFENKVNREMVDLYALDETSGDEVLEELLKKHLNYTDSAKAKFILEHWKTER
;
A
#
# COMPACT_ATOMS: atom_id res chain seq x y z
N MET A 1 10.61 9.51 1.29
CA MET A 1 9.28 10.17 1.36
C MET A 1 9.24 10.98 2.65
N THR A 2 8.70 12.20 2.63
CA THR A 2 8.66 13.10 3.80
C THR A 2 7.24 13.45 4.24
N GLY A 3 6.21 12.97 3.54
CA GLY A 3 4.79 13.18 3.81
C GLY A 3 3.92 12.65 2.67
N GLY A 4 2.61 12.60 2.90
CA GLY A 4 1.63 12.11 1.93
C GLY A 4 1.34 10.61 2.04
N ILE A 5 0.58 10.11 1.06
CA ILE A 5 0.15 8.71 1.00
C ILE A 5 0.51 8.15 -0.38
N ALA A 6 1.19 7.01 -0.40
CA ALA A 6 1.41 6.24 -1.63
C ALA A 6 0.68 4.90 -1.54
N VAL A 7 0.07 4.48 -2.65
CA VAL A 7 -0.58 3.16 -2.78
C VAL A 7 0.06 2.42 -3.95
N VAL A 8 0.58 1.22 -3.70
CA VAL A 8 1.30 0.40 -4.68
C VAL A 8 0.57 -0.92 -4.86
N LEU A 9 -0.13 -1.09 -5.98
CA LEU A 9 -0.92 -2.29 -6.30
C LEU A 9 -0.08 -3.40 -6.94
N GLY A 10 1.13 -3.64 -6.43
CA GLY A 10 2.01 -4.66 -7.00
C GLY A 10 3.35 -4.78 -6.30
N THR A 11 4.24 -5.56 -6.90
CA THR A 11 5.56 -5.82 -6.34
C THR A 11 6.41 -4.56 -6.29
N THR A 12 7.17 -4.42 -5.22
CA THR A 12 8.19 -3.39 -5.07
C THR A 12 9.59 -3.91 -5.38
N GLY A 13 10.51 -2.97 -5.62
CA GLY A 13 11.94 -3.24 -5.71
C GLY A 13 12.62 -3.33 -4.35
N ARG A 14 13.94 -3.60 -4.36
CA ARG A 14 14.77 -3.65 -3.14
C ARG A 14 14.93 -2.27 -2.52
N ASN A 15 15.21 -2.25 -1.21
CA ASN A 15 15.47 -1.04 -0.43
C ASN A 15 14.28 -0.06 -0.43
N PHE A 16 13.05 -0.60 -0.48
CA PHE A 16 11.83 0.19 -0.41
C PHE A 16 11.78 0.98 0.90
N ALA A 17 11.25 2.20 0.84
CA ALA A 17 11.14 3.13 1.97
C ALA A 17 12.47 3.61 2.60
N ALA A 18 13.62 3.40 1.95
CA ALA A 18 14.87 3.99 2.42
C ALA A 18 14.80 5.53 2.49
N GLY A 19 15.15 6.10 3.64
CA GLY A 19 15.02 7.55 3.89
C GLY A 19 13.58 8.05 3.92
N MET A 20 12.60 7.18 4.16
CA MET A 20 11.22 7.59 4.42
C MET A 20 11.09 8.08 5.86
N SER A 21 11.06 9.39 6.04
CA SER A 21 10.96 10.05 7.34
C SER A 21 9.54 10.51 7.68
N GLY A 22 8.59 10.39 6.76
CA GLY A 22 7.18 10.71 7.00
C GLY A 22 6.27 10.32 5.85
N GLY A 23 4.99 10.11 6.16
CA GLY A 23 3.94 9.64 5.25
C GLY A 23 3.55 8.17 5.48
N ILE A 24 2.61 7.67 4.69
CA ILE A 24 2.11 6.29 4.73
C ILE A 24 2.25 5.67 3.35
N ALA A 25 2.69 4.41 3.28
CA ALA A 25 2.76 3.66 2.05
C ALA A 25 2.00 2.33 2.19
N TYR A 26 0.95 2.14 1.39
CA TYR A 26 0.23 0.89 1.28
C TYR A 26 0.80 0.07 0.13
N VAL A 27 1.14 -1.20 0.40
CA VAL A 27 1.71 -2.10 -0.60
C VAL A 27 0.92 -3.40 -0.63
N TYR A 28 0.38 -3.71 -1.81
CA TYR A 28 -0.34 -4.95 -2.04
C TYR A 28 0.65 -6.09 -2.34
N ASP A 29 1.01 -6.85 -1.30
CA ASP A 29 2.03 -7.90 -1.34
C ASP A 29 1.48 -9.30 -1.63
N VAL A 30 1.06 -9.52 -2.88
CA VAL A 30 0.58 -10.84 -3.34
C VAL A 30 1.65 -11.95 -3.20
N ALA A 31 2.93 -11.58 -3.25
CA ALA A 31 4.03 -12.53 -3.22
C ALA A 31 4.49 -12.91 -1.81
N GLY A 32 3.98 -12.24 -0.77
CA GLY A 32 4.38 -12.46 0.62
C GLY A 32 5.87 -12.21 0.88
N ASN A 33 6.54 -11.39 0.05
CA ASN A 33 7.98 -11.16 0.13
C ASN A 33 8.37 -9.69 0.24
N PHE A 34 7.39 -8.81 0.50
CA PHE A 34 7.61 -7.39 0.65
C PHE A 34 8.53 -7.07 1.82
N GLU A 35 8.36 -7.73 2.95
CA GLU A 35 9.17 -7.55 4.16
C GLU A 35 10.68 -7.63 3.86
N ASN A 36 11.10 -8.57 3.01
CA ASN A 36 12.51 -8.77 2.63
C ASN A 36 13.09 -7.65 1.74
N LYS A 37 12.24 -6.74 1.26
CA LYS A 37 12.61 -5.66 0.35
C LYS A 37 12.58 -4.28 1.02
N VAL A 38 12.07 -4.20 2.24
CA VAL A 38 11.91 -2.94 2.97
C VAL A 38 13.17 -2.59 3.74
N ASN A 39 13.59 -1.34 3.65
CA ASN A 39 14.56 -0.77 4.55
C ASN A 39 13.85 -0.33 5.84
N ARG A 40 14.11 -1.03 6.95
CA ARG A 40 13.46 -0.80 8.25
C ARG A 40 14.17 0.20 9.16
N GLU A 41 15.15 0.96 8.65
CA GLU A 41 15.91 1.92 9.48
C GLU A 41 15.03 3.04 10.04
N MET A 42 14.01 3.46 9.28
CA MET A 42 13.17 4.61 9.61
C MET A 42 11.67 4.34 9.49
N VAL A 43 11.28 3.12 9.14
CA VAL A 43 9.87 2.75 8.95
C VAL A 43 9.55 1.43 9.62
N ASP A 44 8.32 1.34 10.10
CA ASP A 44 7.71 0.13 10.60
C ASP A 44 6.75 -0.45 9.55
N LEU A 45 6.55 -1.77 9.62
CA LEU A 45 5.55 -2.47 8.82
C LEU A 45 4.40 -2.90 9.72
N TYR A 46 3.19 -2.64 9.25
CA TYR A 46 1.95 -3.03 9.89
C TYR A 46 1.04 -3.67 8.84
N ALA A 47 0.27 -4.68 9.22
CA ALA A 47 -0.89 -5.09 8.42
C ALA A 47 -2.00 -4.03 8.51
N LEU A 48 -2.97 -4.09 7.59
CA LEU A 48 -4.16 -3.27 7.70
C LEU A 48 -4.91 -3.57 9.00
N ASP A 49 -5.59 -2.54 9.52
CA ASP A 49 -6.34 -2.56 10.79
C ASP A 49 -5.46 -2.67 12.07
N GLU A 50 -4.13 -2.84 11.97
CA GLU A 50 -3.23 -2.76 13.15
C GLU A 50 -3.04 -1.33 13.66
N THR A 51 -3.26 -0.34 12.79
CA THR A 51 -3.15 1.09 13.11
C THR A 51 -4.39 1.84 12.63
N SER A 52 -4.59 3.05 13.14
CA SER A 52 -5.68 3.92 12.69
C SER A 52 -5.32 4.63 11.39
N GLY A 53 -6.30 4.84 10.51
CA GLY A 53 -6.17 5.71 9.33
C GLY A 53 -6.32 5.02 7.98
N ASP A 54 -6.56 3.71 7.95
CA ASP A 54 -6.66 2.93 6.72
C ASP A 54 -7.91 3.20 5.87
N GLU A 55 -8.87 3.96 6.41
CA GLU A 55 -10.10 4.38 5.72
C GLU A 55 -9.80 5.09 4.39
N VAL A 56 -8.67 5.80 4.31
CA VAL A 56 -8.24 6.53 3.12
C VAL A 56 -7.83 5.61 1.96
N LEU A 57 -7.42 4.37 2.25
CA LEU A 57 -6.95 3.43 1.22
C LEU A 57 -8.07 3.06 0.24
N GLU A 58 -9.26 2.73 0.76
CA GLU A 58 -10.41 2.36 -0.08
C GLU A 58 -10.84 3.53 -0.97
N GLU A 59 -10.80 4.77 -0.46
CA GLU A 59 -11.11 5.97 -1.24
C GLU A 59 -10.10 6.17 -2.38
N LEU A 60 -8.79 6.01 -2.09
CA LEU A 60 -7.74 6.13 -3.09
C LEU A 60 -7.84 5.05 -4.17
N LEU A 61 -8.20 3.83 -3.80
CA LEU A 61 -8.46 2.74 -4.74
C LEU A 61 -9.66 3.06 -5.65
N LYS A 62 -10.76 3.57 -5.09
CA LYS A 62 -11.95 3.99 -5.87
C LYS A 62 -11.63 5.11 -6.85
N LYS A 63 -10.86 6.12 -6.41
CA LYS A 63 -10.38 7.20 -7.29
C LYS A 63 -9.49 6.64 -8.39
N HIS A 64 -8.54 5.77 -8.05
CA HIS A 64 -7.65 5.15 -9.02
C HIS A 64 -8.42 4.34 -10.06
N LEU A 65 -9.40 3.53 -9.65
CA LEU A 65 -10.31 2.83 -10.56
C LEU A 65 -11.05 3.81 -11.48
N ASN A 66 -11.68 4.84 -10.92
CA ASN A 66 -12.45 5.82 -11.69
C ASN A 66 -11.60 6.59 -12.72
N TYR A 67 -10.32 6.86 -12.41
CA TYR A 67 -9.44 7.61 -13.31
C TYR A 67 -8.70 6.76 -14.33
N THR A 68 -8.63 5.44 -14.14
CA THR A 68 -7.73 4.59 -14.93
C THR A 68 -8.36 3.29 -15.46
N ASP A 69 -9.59 2.96 -15.05
CA ASP A 69 -10.22 1.66 -15.31
C ASP A 69 -9.34 0.47 -14.92
N SER A 70 -8.52 0.65 -13.86
CA SER A 70 -7.56 -0.35 -13.39
C SER A 70 -8.26 -1.65 -12.99
N ALA A 71 -8.06 -2.71 -13.77
CA ALA A 71 -8.60 -4.03 -13.50
C ALA A 71 -8.16 -4.57 -12.13
N LYS A 72 -6.96 -4.22 -11.68
CA LYS A 72 -6.45 -4.64 -10.38
C LYS A 72 -7.12 -3.89 -9.23
N ALA A 73 -7.30 -2.57 -9.37
CA ALA A 73 -8.04 -1.80 -8.36
C ALA A 73 -9.49 -2.28 -8.25
N LYS A 74 -10.12 -2.58 -9.39
CA LYS A 74 -11.46 -3.19 -9.43
C LYS A 74 -11.50 -4.52 -8.70
N PHE A 75 -10.56 -5.42 -8.99
CA PHE A 75 -10.48 -6.74 -8.34
C PHE A 75 -10.36 -6.61 -6.81
N ILE A 76 -9.45 -5.76 -6.33
CA ILE A 76 -9.24 -5.54 -4.88
C ILE A 76 -10.51 -4.98 -4.24
N LEU A 77 -11.17 -4.00 -4.86
CA LEU A 77 -12.41 -3.43 -4.33
C LEU A 77 -13.57 -4.42 -4.30
N GLU A 78 -13.71 -5.28 -5.32
CA GLU A 78 -14.74 -6.33 -5.38
C GLU A 78 -14.52 -7.41 -4.32
N HIS A 79 -13.27 -7.68 -3.96
CA HIS A 79 -12.86 -8.71 -2.99
C HIS A 79 -12.27 -8.13 -1.70
N TRP A 80 -12.71 -6.92 -1.32
CA TRP A 80 -12.08 -6.13 -0.25
C TRP A 80 -11.89 -6.88 1.07
N LYS A 81 -12.86 -7.71 1.47
CA LYS A 81 -12.79 -8.46 2.73
C LYS A 81 -11.66 -9.49 2.78
N THR A 82 -11.23 -10.00 1.63
CA THR A 82 -10.18 -11.02 1.52
C THR A 82 -8.85 -10.46 1.05
N GLU A 83 -8.87 -9.31 0.36
CA GLU A 83 -7.68 -8.70 -0.26
C GLU A 83 -7.10 -7.52 0.53
N ARG A 84 -7.79 -7.06 1.58
CA ARG A 84 -7.29 -6.03 2.50
C ARG A 84 -6.35 -6.65 3.53
#